data_AF-A0A0L6JSK6-F1
#
_entry.id   AF-A0A0L6JSK6-F1
#
_cell.length_a   1.000
_cell.length_b   1.000
_cell.length_c   1.000
_cell.angle_alpha   90.00
_cell.angle_beta   90.00
_cell.angle_gamma   90.00
#
_symmetry.space_group_name_H-M   'P 1'
#
loop_
_entity.id
_entity.type
_entity.pdbx_description
1 polymer ?
#
loop_
_entity_poly.entity_id
_entity_poly.type
_entity_poly.pdbx_seq_one_letter_code
_entity_poly.pdbx_strand_id
1 'polypeptide(L)'
;MPSLPLTYTSGHFKFYYTTNDSITTNNVTLADIAATAVILNNAWNDFTTNFIEPKSYLSSNNEKLIDVYVYDLGSGLYGQTSSYWNYIELNSNQVVSDYYKRKTTPVHELFHRVQYNYGYISGTSNMSWAVEGTASWSQKYLASDVGDWMQRMNQGLSITDTDLIANRSYNACHFWCYLGQRTTNGEYGGIEKDFIKQTWYQYSTNGHNMKMQLIVLLNQ
;
A
#
# COMPACT_ATOMS: atom_id res chain seq x y z
N MET A 1 -10.70 -18.82 4.66
CA MET A 1 -11.49 -17.63 5.06
C MET A 1 -12.67 -18.08 5.90
N PRO A 2 -12.91 -17.48 7.08
CA PRO A 2 -14.09 -17.74 7.90
C PRO A 2 -15.36 -17.15 7.26
N SER A 3 -16.52 -17.37 7.88
CA SER A 3 -17.76 -16.72 7.48
C SER A 3 -17.75 -15.24 7.88
N LEU A 4 -18.06 -14.35 6.93
CA LEU A 4 -18.05 -12.89 7.11
C LEU A 4 -19.45 -12.31 6.79
N PRO A 5 -20.46 -12.55 7.66
CA PRO A 5 -21.85 -12.26 7.34
C PRO A 5 -22.19 -10.76 7.40
N LEU A 6 -21.37 -9.95 8.06
CA LEU A 6 -21.61 -8.53 8.21
C LEU A 6 -20.93 -7.74 7.11
N THR A 7 -21.59 -6.69 6.64
CA THR A 7 -21.01 -5.76 5.67
C THR A 7 -21.12 -4.32 6.14
N TYR A 8 -20.19 -3.48 5.69
CA TYR A 8 -20.22 -2.03 5.90
C TYR A 8 -19.63 -1.35 4.68
N THR A 9 -20.39 -0.45 4.04
CA THR A 9 -19.92 0.30 2.87
C THR A 9 -19.71 1.76 3.26
N SER A 10 -18.57 2.32 2.88
CA SER A 10 -18.27 3.74 3.06
C SER A 10 -17.33 4.22 1.95
N GLY A 11 -17.79 5.20 1.17
CA GLY A 11 -17.06 5.73 0.02
C GLY A 11 -16.69 4.62 -0.98
N HIS A 12 -15.40 4.43 -1.22
CA HIS A 12 -14.88 3.48 -2.21
C HIS A 12 -14.67 2.06 -1.67
N PHE A 13 -15.14 1.75 -0.46
CA PHE A 13 -14.81 0.50 0.22
C PHE A 13 -16.06 -0.21 0.75
N LYS A 14 -16.15 -1.50 0.46
CA LYS A 14 -17.15 -2.41 1.02
C LYS A 14 -16.45 -3.46 1.89
N PHE A 15 -16.66 -3.38 3.19
CA PHE A 15 -16.06 -4.29 4.16
C PHE A 15 -16.94 -5.51 4.36
N TYR A 16 -16.30 -6.66 4.56
CA TYR A 16 -16.90 -7.93 4.98
C TYR A 16 -16.19 -8.39 6.24
N TYR A 17 -16.94 -8.61 7.32
CA TYR A 17 -16.40 -8.91 8.64
C TYR A 17 -17.34 -9.77 9.49
N THR A 18 -16.87 -10.16 10.66
CA THR A 18 -17.65 -10.85 11.69
C THR A 18 -17.37 -10.26 13.06
N THR A 19 -18.35 -10.32 13.96
CA THR A 19 -18.25 -9.90 15.36
C THR A 19 -18.40 -11.06 16.34
N ASN A 20 -18.73 -12.26 15.84
CA ASN A 20 -19.15 -13.39 16.66
C ASN A 20 -18.79 -14.76 16.04
N ASP A 21 -17.56 -14.87 15.55
CA ASP A 21 -16.92 -16.13 15.19
C ASP A 21 -16.39 -16.84 16.45
N SER A 22 -16.36 -18.18 16.43
CA SER A 22 -15.84 -18.99 17.53
C SER A 22 -14.34 -18.84 17.70
N ILE A 23 -13.61 -18.56 16.62
CA ILE A 23 -12.21 -18.16 16.63
C ILE A 23 -12.19 -16.65 16.86
N THR A 24 -12.00 -16.27 18.12
CA THR A 24 -12.14 -14.88 18.58
C THR A 24 -11.20 -13.89 17.89
N THR A 25 -10.07 -14.35 17.33
CA THR A 25 -9.15 -13.49 16.58
C THR A 25 -9.73 -12.99 15.26
N ASN A 26 -10.78 -13.64 14.71
CA ASN A 26 -11.52 -13.15 13.54
C ASN A 26 -12.44 -11.96 13.85
N ASN A 27 -12.79 -11.75 15.11
CA ASN A 27 -13.83 -10.81 15.50
C ASN A 27 -13.30 -9.38 15.55
N VAL A 28 -14.03 -8.46 14.93
CA VAL A 28 -13.78 -7.01 14.97
C VAL A 28 -15.07 -6.26 15.26
N THR A 29 -14.97 -5.04 15.78
CA THR A 29 -16.16 -4.21 16.01
C THR A 29 -16.52 -3.37 14.79
N LEU A 30 -17.78 -2.95 14.68
CA LEU A 30 -18.17 -1.96 13.67
C LEU A 30 -17.39 -0.64 13.80
N ALA A 31 -17.03 -0.24 15.02
CA ALA A 31 -16.22 0.96 15.25
C ALA A 31 -14.83 0.83 14.62
N ASP A 32 -14.22 -0.36 14.70
CA ASP A 32 -12.93 -0.64 14.08
C ASP A 32 -13.00 -0.62 12.56
N ILE A 33 -14.05 -1.21 12.00
CA ILE A 33 -14.35 -1.20 10.57
C ILE A 33 -14.57 0.23 10.06
N ALA A 34 -15.41 1.01 10.74
CA ALA A 34 -15.68 2.39 10.37
C ALA A 34 -14.43 3.27 10.44
N ALA A 35 -13.60 3.11 11.47
CA ALA A 35 -12.32 3.82 11.57
C ALA A 35 -11.35 3.44 10.44
N THR A 36 -11.28 2.16 10.09
CA THR A 36 -10.47 1.67 8.95
C THR A 36 -10.97 2.25 7.62
N ALA A 37 -12.29 2.35 7.44
CA ALA A 37 -12.90 2.96 6.26
C ALA A 37 -12.55 4.44 6.11
N VAL A 38 -12.50 5.20 7.20
CA VAL A 38 -12.07 6.62 7.16
C VAL A 38 -10.62 6.73 6.68
N ILE A 39 -9.73 5.89 7.20
CA ILE A 39 -8.32 5.87 6.81
C ILE A 39 -8.17 5.53 5.32
N LEU A 40 -8.85 4.48 4.85
CA LEU A 40 -8.81 4.05 3.45
C LEU A 40 -9.40 5.11 2.49
N ASN A 41 -10.49 5.79 2.85
CA ASN A 41 -11.06 6.86 2.02
C ASN A 41 -10.15 8.10 1.98
N ASN A 42 -9.50 8.47 3.08
CA ASN A 42 -8.51 9.55 3.08
C ASN A 42 -7.32 9.20 2.17
N ALA A 43 -6.82 7.96 2.25
CA ALA A 43 -5.75 7.48 1.38
C ALA A 43 -6.18 7.40 -0.09
N TRP A 44 -7.41 6.96 -0.38
CA TRP A 44 -7.98 6.96 -1.74
C TRP A 44 -7.97 8.37 -2.35
N ASN A 45 -8.43 9.38 -1.60
CA ASN A 45 -8.47 10.76 -2.06
C ASN A 45 -7.07 11.32 -2.33
N ASP A 46 -6.11 11.06 -1.42
CA ASP A 46 -4.72 11.47 -1.61
C ASP A 46 -4.11 10.79 -2.84
N PHE A 47 -4.31 9.48 -2.98
CA PHE A 47 -3.73 8.72 -4.09
C PHE A 47 -4.33 9.10 -5.44
N THR A 48 -5.64 9.32 -5.52
CA THR A 48 -6.31 9.73 -6.76
C THR A 48 -5.88 11.15 -7.17
N THR A 49 -5.56 12.02 -6.21
CA THR A 49 -5.06 13.37 -6.50
C THR A 49 -3.63 13.35 -7.02
N ASN A 50 -2.77 12.52 -6.43
CA ASN A 50 -1.33 12.57 -6.67
C ASN A 50 -0.84 11.51 -7.68
N PHE A 51 -1.56 10.41 -7.88
CA PHE A 51 -1.17 9.27 -8.71
C PHE A 51 -2.29 8.89 -9.69
N ILE A 52 -2.14 7.74 -10.36
CA ILE A 52 -3.29 7.07 -10.98
C ILE A 52 -4.22 6.54 -9.87
N GLU A 53 -5.52 6.58 -10.13
CA GLU A 53 -6.52 6.04 -9.20
C GLU A 53 -6.20 4.58 -8.81
N PRO A 54 -6.40 4.16 -7.56
CA PRO A 54 -6.26 2.75 -7.18
C PRO A 54 -7.15 1.87 -8.06
N LYS A 55 -6.64 0.71 -8.50
CA LYS A 55 -7.45 -0.30 -9.22
C LYS A 55 -8.73 -0.55 -8.42
N SER A 56 -9.87 -0.67 -9.08
CA SER A 56 -11.20 -0.89 -8.48
C SER A 56 -12.13 -1.62 -9.46
N TYR A 57 -13.24 -2.17 -8.97
CA TYR A 57 -14.32 -2.64 -9.85
C TYR A 57 -15.46 -1.62 -9.90
N LEU A 58 -16.32 -1.71 -10.91
CA LEU A 58 -17.57 -0.95 -10.99
C LEU A 58 -18.70 -1.78 -10.38
N SER A 59 -19.38 -1.21 -9.39
CA SER A 59 -20.58 -1.78 -8.79
C SER A 59 -21.74 -1.79 -9.79
N SER A 60 -22.83 -2.48 -9.45
CA SER A 60 -24.07 -2.43 -10.24
C SER A 60 -24.64 -1.02 -10.39
N ASN A 61 -24.28 -0.10 -9.48
CA ASN A 61 -24.71 1.29 -9.49
C ASN A 61 -23.66 2.21 -10.14
N ASN A 62 -22.68 1.64 -10.84
CA ASN A 62 -21.57 2.35 -11.49
C ASN A 62 -20.66 3.10 -10.50
N GLU A 63 -20.60 2.66 -9.24
CA GLU A 63 -19.68 3.19 -8.23
C GLU A 63 -18.36 2.42 -8.27
N LYS A 64 -17.24 3.14 -8.12
CA LYS A 64 -15.92 2.50 -8.03
C LYS A 64 -15.70 1.97 -6.62
N LEU A 65 -15.57 0.65 -6.49
CA LEU A 65 -15.45 -0.02 -5.20
C LEU A 65 -14.24 -0.96 -5.11
N ILE A 66 -13.79 -1.15 -3.88
CA ILE A 66 -12.83 -2.17 -3.44
C ILE A 66 -13.50 -2.96 -2.32
N ASP A 67 -13.52 -4.28 -2.46
CA ASP A 67 -13.95 -5.15 -1.36
C ASP A 67 -12.81 -5.28 -0.34
N VAL A 68 -13.14 -5.24 0.94
CA VAL A 68 -12.18 -5.40 2.04
C VAL A 68 -12.63 -6.53 2.95
N TYR A 69 -11.91 -7.64 2.93
CA TYR A 69 -12.19 -8.79 3.81
C TYR A 69 -11.38 -8.67 5.08
N VAL A 70 -12.04 -8.74 6.24
CA VAL A 70 -11.42 -8.57 7.55
C VAL A 70 -11.59 -9.85 8.37
N TYR A 71 -10.48 -10.55 8.59
CA TYR A 71 -10.41 -11.79 9.36
C TYR A 71 -8.96 -12.09 9.76
N ASP A 72 -8.74 -13.10 10.60
CA ASP A 72 -7.39 -13.45 11.04
C ASP A 72 -6.64 -14.13 9.89
N LEU A 73 -5.58 -13.47 9.40
CA LEU A 73 -4.73 -13.98 8.33
C LEU A 73 -3.65 -14.95 8.83
N GLY A 74 -3.61 -15.22 10.13
CA GLY A 74 -2.58 -16.00 10.78
C GLY A 74 -1.37 -15.17 11.18
N SER A 75 -0.34 -15.86 11.69
CA SER A 75 0.87 -15.20 12.19
C SER A 75 1.71 -14.60 11.06
N GLY A 76 2.07 -13.33 11.19
CA GLY A 76 3.04 -12.66 10.33
C GLY A 76 2.46 -12.01 9.07
N LEU A 77 1.15 -12.11 8.83
CA LEU A 77 0.47 -11.44 7.73
C LEU A 77 -0.50 -10.37 8.26
N TYR A 78 -0.18 -9.11 7.98
CA TYR A 78 -0.96 -7.95 8.43
C TYR A 78 -2.02 -7.53 7.41
N GLY A 79 -1.68 -7.60 6.12
CA GLY A 79 -2.59 -7.33 5.03
C GLY A 79 -2.06 -7.99 3.76
N GLN A 80 -2.92 -8.13 2.77
CA GLN A 80 -2.51 -8.51 1.43
C GLN A 80 -3.50 -8.02 0.37
N THR A 81 -2.96 -7.76 -0.81
CA THR A 81 -3.74 -7.61 -2.03
C THR A 81 -2.95 -8.16 -3.22
N SER A 82 -3.59 -8.28 -4.36
CA SER A 82 -2.97 -8.84 -5.56
C SER A 82 -3.55 -8.23 -6.83
N SER A 83 -2.73 -8.14 -7.87
CA SER A 83 -3.18 -7.70 -9.20
C SER A 83 -4.23 -8.63 -9.81
N TYR A 84 -4.32 -9.89 -9.33
CA TYR A 84 -5.21 -10.93 -9.85
C TYR A 84 -6.64 -10.89 -9.28
N TRP A 85 -6.90 -10.06 -8.27
CA TRP A 85 -8.24 -9.92 -7.68
C TRP A 85 -8.59 -8.46 -7.37
N ASN A 86 -9.83 -8.23 -6.93
CA ASN A 86 -10.41 -6.88 -6.76
C ASN A 86 -10.63 -6.47 -5.30
N TYR A 87 -9.99 -7.15 -4.36
CA TYR A 87 -10.14 -6.93 -2.94
C TYR A 87 -8.81 -6.74 -2.20
N ILE A 88 -8.92 -6.23 -0.98
CA ILE A 88 -7.86 -6.19 0.03
C ILE A 88 -8.28 -7.12 1.16
N GLU A 89 -7.34 -7.87 1.71
CA GLU A 89 -7.54 -8.58 2.97
C GLU A 89 -6.74 -7.89 4.06
N LEU A 90 -7.36 -7.68 5.22
CA LEU A 90 -6.72 -7.08 6.39
C LEU A 90 -6.88 -8.00 7.59
N ASN A 91 -5.79 -8.17 8.33
CA ASN A 91 -5.81 -8.96 9.54
C ASN A 91 -6.69 -8.29 10.61
N SER A 92 -7.70 -9.01 11.09
CA SER A 92 -8.64 -8.53 12.10
C SER A 92 -7.96 -8.09 13.39
N ASN A 93 -7.17 -8.96 14.03
CA ASN A 93 -6.62 -8.68 15.36
C ASN A 93 -5.30 -7.89 15.33
N GLN A 94 -4.45 -8.11 14.33
CA GLN A 94 -3.13 -7.47 14.23
C GLN A 94 -3.18 -6.11 13.52
N VAL A 95 -4.22 -5.83 12.76
CA VAL A 95 -4.37 -4.58 12.01
C VAL A 95 -5.66 -3.87 12.36
N VAL A 96 -6.81 -4.48 12.08
CA VAL A 96 -8.08 -3.76 12.21
C VAL A 96 -8.38 -3.45 13.67
N SER A 97 -8.07 -4.31 14.63
CA SER A 97 -8.24 -4.02 16.06
C SER A 97 -7.08 -3.24 16.68
N ASP A 98 -5.92 -3.16 16.03
CA ASP A 98 -4.75 -2.40 16.52
C ASP A 98 -4.78 -0.96 16.01
N TYR A 99 -4.84 0.01 16.93
CA TYR A 99 -4.95 1.43 16.57
C TYR A 99 -3.82 1.93 15.65
N TYR A 100 -2.59 1.49 15.86
CA TYR A 100 -1.42 1.96 15.12
C TYR A 100 -1.34 1.27 13.76
N LYS A 101 -1.49 -0.05 13.72
CA LYS A 101 -1.43 -0.82 12.46
C LYS A 101 -2.61 -0.53 11.54
N ARG A 102 -3.78 -0.21 12.08
CA ARG A 102 -4.94 0.27 11.31
C ARG A 102 -4.62 1.50 10.47
N LYS A 103 -3.69 2.35 10.91
CA LYS A 103 -3.29 3.54 10.15
C LYS A 103 -2.29 3.22 9.04
N THR A 104 -1.43 2.22 9.21
CA THR A 104 -0.30 1.97 8.31
C THR A 104 -0.59 0.90 7.27
N THR A 105 -1.07 -0.28 7.69
CA THR A 105 -1.25 -1.42 6.78
C THR A 105 -2.31 -1.16 5.70
N PRO A 106 -3.50 -0.62 6.00
CA PRO A 106 -4.49 -0.37 4.94
C PRO A 106 -4.00 0.61 3.88
N VAL A 107 -3.20 1.61 4.27
CA VAL A 107 -2.56 2.55 3.34
C VAL A 107 -1.58 1.82 2.43
N HIS A 108 -0.75 0.95 3.00
CA HIS A 108 0.21 0.12 2.27
C HIS A 108 -0.48 -0.74 1.20
N GLU A 109 -1.50 -1.50 1.61
CA GLU A 109 -2.25 -2.37 0.70
C GLU A 109 -3.00 -1.58 -0.37
N LEU A 110 -3.54 -0.41 -0.03
CA LEU A 110 -4.18 0.45 -1.02
C LEU A 110 -3.17 1.02 -2.03
N PHE A 111 -1.94 1.32 -1.63
CA PHE A 111 -0.91 1.78 -2.55
C PHE A 111 -0.52 0.68 -3.55
N HIS A 112 -0.53 -0.59 -3.16
CA HIS A 112 -0.37 -1.69 -4.13
C HIS A 112 -1.45 -1.65 -5.22
N ARG A 113 -2.68 -1.27 -4.89
CA ARG A 113 -3.77 -1.11 -5.88
C ARG A 113 -3.49 0.01 -6.87
N VAL A 114 -2.81 1.08 -6.46
CA VAL A 114 -2.30 2.13 -7.37
C VAL A 114 -1.25 1.54 -8.31
N GLN A 115 -0.27 0.80 -7.76
CA GLN A 115 0.79 0.14 -8.56
C GLN A 115 0.21 -0.84 -9.59
N TYR A 116 -0.83 -1.59 -9.24
CA TYR A 116 -1.52 -2.49 -10.18
C TYR A 116 -2.18 -1.73 -11.33
N ASN A 117 -2.66 -0.51 -11.09
CA ASN A 117 -3.25 0.31 -12.14
C ASN A 117 -2.18 0.96 -13.05
N TYR A 118 -0.94 1.10 -12.56
CA TYR A 118 0.24 1.35 -13.41
C TYR A 118 0.75 0.09 -14.16
N GLY A 119 0.06 -1.05 -14.03
CA GLY A 119 0.40 -2.29 -14.74
C GLY A 119 1.38 -3.20 -14.01
N TYR A 120 1.61 -3.00 -12.71
CA TYR A 120 2.35 -4.00 -11.92
C TYR A 120 1.55 -5.29 -11.78
N ILE A 121 2.22 -6.43 -11.96
CA ILE A 121 1.66 -7.77 -11.78
C ILE A 121 2.33 -8.41 -10.56
N SER A 122 1.53 -8.81 -9.58
CA SER A 122 2.00 -9.45 -8.34
C SER A 122 2.92 -10.63 -8.63
N GLY A 123 4.08 -10.66 -7.97
CA GLY A 123 5.08 -11.72 -8.16
C GLY A 123 6.02 -11.51 -9.33
N THR A 124 5.97 -10.38 -10.04
CA THR A 124 7.01 -10.04 -11.03
C THR A 124 8.38 -10.02 -10.36
N SER A 125 9.32 -10.81 -10.87
CA SER A 125 10.65 -10.98 -10.31
C SER A 125 11.41 -9.66 -10.19
N ASN A 126 12.22 -9.52 -9.14
CA ASN A 126 13.11 -8.37 -8.93
C ASN A 126 12.40 -7.00 -8.84
N MET A 127 11.12 -6.99 -8.42
CA MET A 127 10.33 -5.78 -8.25
C MET A 127 10.01 -5.46 -6.78
N SER A 128 10.27 -6.37 -5.84
CA SER A 128 9.92 -6.19 -4.42
C SER A 128 10.50 -4.92 -3.82
N TRP A 129 11.71 -4.53 -4.20
CA TRP A 129 12.35 -3.29 -3.74
C TRP A 129 11.57 -2.03 -4.14
N ALA A 130 10.92 -2.04 -5.30
CA ALA A 130 10.12 -0.93 -5.78
C ALA A 130 8.70 -0.99 -5.24
N VAL A 131 8.08 -2.16 -5.30
CA VAL A 131 6.69 -2.41 -4.93
C VAL A 131 6.51 -2.22 -3.42
N GLU A 132 7.23 -3.00 -2.60
CA GLU A 132 7.13 -2.92 -1.14
C GLU A 132 7.79 -1.66 -0.60
N GLY A 133 8.86 -1.20 -1.24
CA GLY A 133 9.57 0.02 -0.86
C GLY A 133 8.70 1.27 -1.01
N THR A 134 8.02 1.43 -2.16
CA THR A 134 7.13 2.59 -2.37
C THR A 134 5.81 2.47 -1.63
N ALA A 135 5.27 1.26 -1.42
CA ALA A 135 4.13 1.06 -0.53
C ALA A 135 4.46 1.43 0.92
N SER A 136 5.65 1.05 1.42
CA SER A 136 6.15 1.48 2.73
C SER A 136 6.38 3.00 2.80
N TRP A 137 6.92 3.60 1.74
CA TRP A 137 7.09 5.05 1.63
C TRP A 137 5.76 5.80 1.72
N SER A 138 4.66 5.26 1.16
CA SER A 138 3.35 5.93 1.20
C SER A 138 2.85 6.17 2.64
N GLN A 139 3.25 5.31 3.58
CA GLN A 139 2.92 5.43 5.00
C GLN A 139 3.56 6.67 5.65
N LYS A 140 4.69 7.17 5.12
CA LYS A 140 5.34 8.42 5.59
C LYS A 140 4.39 9.61 5.55
N TYR A 141 3.44 9.64 4.63
CA TYR A 141 2.55 10.78 4.41
C TYR A 141 1.18 10.62 5.05
N LEU A 142 0.66 9.40 5.08
CA LEU A 142 -0.71 9.12 5.49
C LEU A 142 -0.80 8.50 6.89
N ALA A 143 0.33 8.08 7.46
CA ALA A 143 0.44 7.51 8.81
C ALA A 143 1.77 7.92 9.48
N SER A 144 2.15 9.19 9.30
CA SER A 144 3.44 9.73 9.73
C SER A 144 3.65 9.64 11.25
N ASP A 145 2.58 9.76 12.01
CA ASP A 145 2.54 9.71 13.48
C ASP A 145 2.85 8.32 14.06
N VAL A 146 2.67 7.25 13.27
CA VAL A 146 2.95 5.87 13.70
C VAL A 146 4.42 5.51 13.58
N GLY A 147 5.10 6.01 12.54
CA GLY A 147 6.53 5.78 12.35
C GLY A 147 6.93 4.38 11.83
N ASP A 148 6.00 3.53 11.37
CA ASP A 148 6.32 2.22 10.78
C ASP A 148 7.31 2.34 9.60
N TRP A 149 7.14 3.36 8.75
CA TRP A 149 8.06 3.67 7.65
C TRP A 149 9.48 3.95 8.14
N MET A 150 9.66 4.58 9.32
CA MET A 150 10.97 4.83 9.90
C MET A 150 11.66 3.52 10.30
N GLN A 151 10.90 2.56 10.85
CA GLN A 151 11.44 1.24 11.15
C GLN A 151 11.95 0.56 9.87
N ARG A 152 11.20 0.64 8.77
CA ARG A 152 11.63 0.10 7.46
C ARG A 152 12.87 0.80 6.92
N MET A 153 12.96 2.12 7.10
CA MET A 153 14.16 2.86 6.74
C MET A 153 15.38 2.41 7.56
N ASN A 154 15.23 2.34 8.87
CA ASN A 154 16.31 1.94 9.77
C ASN A 154 16.80 0.51 9.49
N GLN A 155 15.88 -0.42 9.21
CA GLN A 155 16.23 -1.79 8.78
C GLN A 155 17.03 -1.80 7.48
N GLY A 156 16.69 -0.92 6.54
CA GLY A 156 17.42 -0.81 5.27
C GLY A 156 18.83 -0.26 5.46
N LEU A 157 18.96 0.77 6.30
CA LEU A 157 20.22 1.44 6.62
C LEU A 157 21.14 0.60 7.52
N SER A 158 20.61 -0.32 8.32
CA SER A 158 21.41 -1.21 9.16
C SER A 158 22.06 -2.36 8.41
N ILE A 159 21.69 -2.59 7.15
CA ILE A 159 22.25 -3.66 6.30
C ILE A 159 22.62 -3.01 4.96
N THR A 160 23.81 -2.43 4.89
CA THR A 160 24.25 -1.63 3.72
C THR A 160 24.71 -2.49 2.56
N ASP A 161 25.33 -3.64 2.82
CA ASP A 161 25.80 -4.59 1.81
C ASP A 161 24.69 -5.56 1.37
N THR A 162 23.65 -5.02 0.74
CA THR A 162 22.53 -5.81 0.20
C THR A 162 22.09 -5.24 -1.12
N ASP A 163 22.13 -6.08 -2.15
CA ASP A 163 21.67 -5.75 -3.50
C ASP A 163 20.24 -5.22 -3.47
N LEU A 164 20.06 -4.00 -3.97
CA LEU A 164 18.77 -3.31 -3.96
C LEU A 164 17.71 -4.10 -4.72
N ILE A 165 18.04 -4.66 -5.88
CA ILE A 165 17.06 -5.18 -6.83
C ILE A 165 16.69 -6.62 -6.50
N ALA A 166 17.68 -7.45 -6.19
CA ALA A 166 17.52 -8.88 -5.96
C ALA A 166 17.07 -9.20 -4.52
N ASN A 167 17.51 -8.39 -3.53
CA ASN A 167 17.45 -8.81 -2.12
C ASN A 167 16.69 -7.86 -1.19
N ARG A 168 16.20 -6.70 -1.67
CA ARG A 168 15.42 -5.77 -0.83
C ARG A 168 13.92 -5.81 -1.15
N SER A 169 13.13 -5.48 -0.13
CA SER A 169 11.66 -5.37 -0.20
C SER A 169 11.19 -4.14 0.59
N TYR A 170 10.47 -4.32 1.71
CA TYR A 170 10.03 -3.25 2.61
C TYR A 170 11.20 -2.36 3.06
N ASN A 171 12.36 -2.97 3.33
CA ASN A 171 13.56 -2.27 3.76
C ASN A 171 14.22 -1.43 2.65
N ALA A 172 13.70 -1.44 1.42
CA ALA A 172 14.05 -0.46 0.38
C ALA A 172 13.38 0.91 0.60
N CYS A 173 12.53 1.07 1.62
CA CYS A 173 11.87 2.35 1.91
C CYS A 173 12.86 3.54 2.03
N HIS A 174 14.04 3.33 2.63
CA HIS A 174 15.06 4.38 2.76
C HIS A 174 15.52 4.92 1.41
N PHE A 175 15.66 4.05 0.41
CA PHE A 175 16.07 4.42 -0.94
C PHE A 175 15.03 5.33 -1.58
N TRP A 176 13.75 4.98 -1.49
CA TRP A 176 12.65 5.79 -2.04
C TRP A 176 12.45 7.11 -1.31
N CYS A 177 12.58 7.13 0.02
CA CYS A 177 12.60 8.37 0.78
C CYS A 177 13.76 9.29 0.37
N TYR A 178 14.97 8.74 0.21
CA TYR A 178 16.15 9.50 -0.22
C TYR A 178 15.96 10.10 -1.61
N LEU A 179 15.52 9.31 -2.60
CA LEU A 179 15.31 9.80 -3.95
C LEU A 179 14.23 10.88 -4.00
N GLY A 180 13.08 10.66 -3.34
CA GLY A 180 12.04 11.67 -3.23
C GLY A 180 12.59 12.99 -2.68
N GLN A 181 13.25 12.95 -1.53
CA GLN A 181 13.82 14.15 -0.89
C GLN A 181 14.85 14.87 -1.76
N ARG A 182 15.71 14.13 -2.45
CA ARG A 182 16.75 14.69 -3.33
C ARG A 182 16.13 15.42 -4.52
N THR A 183 15.03 14.90 -5.06
CA THR A 183 14.30 15.57 -6.15
C THR A 183 13.54 16.81 -5.69
N THR A 184 13.19 16.91 -4.41
CA THR A 184 12.52 18.08 -3.82
C THR A 184 13.49 19.21 -3.43
N ASN A 185 14.73 18.88 -3.05
CA ASN A 185 15.75 19.86 -2.63
C ASN A 185 16.80 20.20 -3.72
N GLY A 186 16.66 19.67 -4.94
CA GLY A 186 17.56 19.91 -6.08
C GLY A 186 16.97 20.78 -7.19
N GLU A 187 17.69 20.93 -8.32
CA GLU A 187 17.36 21.71 -9.54
C GLU A 187 15.97 21.45 -10.16
N TYR A 188 15.21 20.47 -9.67
CA TYR A 188 13.95 19.99 -10.26
C TYR A 188 12.67 20.43 -9.54
N GLY A 189 12.76 21.09 -8.38
CA GLY A 189 11.62 21.80 -7.75
C GLY A 189 10.32 21.00 -7.50
N GLY A 190 10.38 19.66 -7.46
CA GLY A 190 9.18 18.80 -7.40
C GLY A 190 8.83 18.29 -6.00
N ILE A 191 7.55 18.01 -5.74
CA ILE A 191 7.08 17.38 -4.49
C ILE A 191 7.45 15.88 -4.52
N GLU A 192 7.92 15.25 -3.43
CA GLU A 192 8.36 13.83 -3.43
C GLU A 192 7.34 12.87 -4.10
N LYS A 193 6.04 13.16 -3.96
CA LYS A 193 4.96 12.39 -4.59
C LYS A 193 5.02 12.44 -6.11
N ASP A 194 5.41 13.56 -6.72
CA ASP A 194 5.56 13.69 -8.17
C ASP A 194 6.68 12.80 -8.69
N PHE A 195 7.78 12.70 -7.95
CA PHE A 195 8.87 11.79 -8.31
C PHE A 195 8.41 10.33 -8.32
N ILE A 196 7.71 9.90 -7.28
CA ILE A 196 7.15 8.54 -7.21
C ILE A 196 6.12 8.32 -8.33
N LYS A 197 5.27 9.32 -8.60
CA LYS A 197 4.29 9.28 -9.69
C LYS A 197 4.97 9.10 -11.05
N GLN A 198 5.99 9.91 -11.34
CA GLN A 198 6.72 9.83 -12.61
C GLN A 198 7.45 8.49 -12.75
N THR A 199 8.02 7.97 -11.66
CA THR A 199 8.65 6.65 -11.65
C THR A 199 7.67 5.56 -12.09
N TRP A 200 6.48 5.51 -11.49
CA TRP A 200 5.46 4.53 -11.83
C TRP A 200 4.81 4.77 -13.20
N TYR A 201 4.63 6.03 -13.59
CA TYR A 201 4.14 6.38 -14.93
C TYR A 201 5.09 5.88 -16.02
N GLN A 202 6.39 6.11 -15.86
CA GLN A 202 7.38 5.66 -16.83
C GLN A 202 7.52 4.13 -16.85
N TYR A 203 7.41 3.47 -15.69
CA TYR A 203 7.26 2.01 -15.65
C TYR A 203 6.08 1.53 -16.51
N SER A 204 4.95 2.24 -16.48
CA SER A 204 3.78 1.86 -17.29
C SER A 204 3.96 2.07 -18.80
N THR A 205 4.89 2.94 -19.23
CA THR A 205 5.10 3.29 -20.64
C THR A 205 6.37 2.68 -21.25
N ASN A 206 7.31 2.18 -20.44
CA ASN A 206 8.61 1.67 -20.88
C ASN A 206 8.67 0.13 -21.01
N GLY A 207 7.52 -0.52 -21.17
CA GLY A 207 7.44 -1.98 -21.19
C GLY A 207 7.65 -2.61 -19.81
N HIS A 208 7.25 -1.92 -18.74
CA HIS A 208 7.28 -2.44 -17.37
C HIS A 208 8.69 -2.74 -16.85
N ASN A 209 9.66 -1.90 -17.19
CA ASN A 209 11.05 -2.03 -16.78
C ASN A 209 11.46 -0.97 -15.74
N MET A 210 11.27 -1.29 -14.45
CA MET A 210 11.58 -0.39 -13.35
C MET A 210 13.09 -0.11 -13.21
N LYS A 211 13.96 -1.07 -13.55
CA LYS A 211 15.42 -0.88 -13.49
C LYS A 211 15.89 0.14 -14.51
N MET A 212 15.41 0.04 -15.75
CA MET A 212 15.73 1.00 -16.80
C MET A 212 15.24 2.39 -16.41
N GLN A 213 14.06 2.48 -15.78
CA GLN A 213 13.55 3.75 -15.30
C GLN A 213 14.45 4.38 -14.23
N LEU A 214 14.95 3.57 -13.30
CA LEU A 214 15.86 4.07 -12.29
C LEU A 214 17.13 4.67 -12.90
N ILE A 215 17.69 4.04 -13.93
CA ILE A 215 18.88 4.56 -14.64
C ILE A 215 18.59 5.91 -15.31
N VAL A 216 17.43 6.06 -15.95
CA VAL A 216 17.03 7.34 -16.56
C VAL A 216 16.90 8.44 -15.51
N LEU A 217 16.26 8.15 -14.37
CA LEU A 217 16.04 9.11 -13.29
C LEU A 217 17.31 9.49 -12.52
N LEU A 218 18.30 8.60 -12.43
CA LEU A 218 19.56 8.88 -11.74
C LEU A 218 20.58 9.66 -12.60
N ASN A 219 20.36 9.72 -13.92
CA ASN A 219 21.25 10.38 -14.88
C ASN A 219 20.69 11.72 -15.41
N GLN A 220 19.54 12.16 -14.90
CA GLN A 220 19.02 13.51 -15.09
C GLN A 220 19.50 14.35 -13.91
#